data_AF-A0A843ESB6-F1
#
_entry.id   AF-A0A843ESB6-F1
#
_cell.length_a   1.000
_cell.length_b   1.000
_cell.length_c   1.000
_cell.angle_alpha   90.00
_cell.angle_beta   90.00
_cell.angle_gamma   90.00
#
_symmetry.space_group_name_H-M   'P 1'
#
loop_
_entity.id
_entity.type
_entity.pdbx_description
1 polymer ?
#
loop_
_entity_poly.entity_id
_entity_poly.type
_entity_poly.pdbx_seq_one_letter_code
_entity_poly.pdbx_strand_id
1 'polypeptide(L)'
;MNSKSKVTLINLCLMNGNMTDNGGLIYNEGGEITIKNCIISNSQGYKNGGAIYNNPGTLNIENTLFTNNNAYQYGGVIYTNGQTTIKNSNFTKNFLTAKEGVGGCIAAGGVIKLDDCIFTRNFVTYSAAALLNLGNATINNCRFEYLTTNYTAGAISNHNYAVINNSYFGYNEVQYYAAAILAPPSGQHVITKVYNTIFEQNHAGFHGAVTNNFKDTELLMENCAIIGNYLQKDRHYGDISLDDNATVLYCWWGQNNISPYYYSPHDGNRNPEKINASRWMIMTFSSSEGNVYKNKYNTLTVDLNHYFDNLTKETYKLNGNVNLPLEVTVYTASQTFTKRLVNGVATFTVKPGDGDEAIYAKINNQVLKLDVDSKYSTLIANDFTKYYKSGEKLSVKLVNCNNTGIAGEKVSLIMAGKT
;
A
#
# COMPACT_ATOMS: atom_id res chain seq x y z
N MET A 1 -33.11 -22.34 -20.35
CA MET A 1 -31.84 -22.85 -20.94
C MET A 1 -31.80 -22.48 -22.41
N ASN A 2 -30.62 -22.09 -22.90
CA ASN A 2 -30.29 -21.53 -24.23
C ASN A 2 -30.61 -20.04 -24.44
N SER A 3 -29.73 -19.17 -23.97
CA SER A 3 -29.09 -18.29 -24.94
C SER A 3 -27.62 -18.10 -24.58
N LYS A 4 -26.72 -18.71 -25.37
CA LYS A 4 -25.31 -18.31 -25.48
C LYS A 4 -25.23 -16.96 -26.22
N SER A 5 -26.15 -16.05 -25.92
CA SER A 5 -26.21 -14.76 -26.58
C SER A 5 -24.98 -13.98 -26.16
N LYS A 6 -24.28 -13.46 -27.17
CA LYS A 6 -23.08 -12.64 -26.98
C LYS A 6 -23.44 -11.22 -27.36
N VAL A 7 -23.37 -10.32 -26.40
CA VAL A 7 -23.65 -8.90 -26.59
C VAL A 7 -22.37 -8.12 -26.35
N THR A 8 -22.09 -7.17 -27.24
CA THR A 8 -20.93 -6.29 -27.11
C THR A 8 -21.39 -4.84 -27.22
N LEU A 9 -21.09 -4.06 -26.18
CA LEU A 9 -21.44 -2.65 -26.02
C LEU A 9 -20.14 -1.84 -26.02
N ILE A 10 -19.98 -0.92 -26.98
CA ILE A 10 -18.74 -0.15 -27.16
C ILE A 10 -19.06 1.32 -27.36
N ASN A 11 -18.37 2.20 -26.65
CA ASN A 11 -18.49 3.66 -26.78
C ASN A 11 -19.93 4.17 -26.53
N LEU A 12 -20.63 3.55 -25.58
CA LEU A 12 -22.02 3.90 -25.26
C LEU A 12 -22.11 4.65 -23.92
N CYS A 13 -23.13 5.50 -23.83
CA CYS A 13 -23.61 6.05 -22.57
C CYS A 13 -24.95 5.41 -22.23
N LEU A 14 -24.96 4.57 -21.20
CA LEU A 14 -26.15 3.89 -20.69
C LEU A 14 -26.57 4.58 -19.40
N MET A 15 -27.78 5.13 -19.35
CA MET A 15 -28.20 5.96 -18.23
C MET A 15 -29.68 5.82 -17.91
N ASN A 16 -30.04 6.20 -16.67
CA ASN A 16 -31.42 6.33 -16.21
C ASN A 16 -32.23 5.02 -16.33
N GLY A 17 -31.55 3.87 -16.25
CA GLY A 17 -32.23 2.59 -16.13
C GLY A 17 -32.95 2.53 -14.79
N ASN A 18 -34.23 2.16 -14.77
CA ASN A 18 -35.01 2.08 -13.54
C ASN A 18 -35.90 0.86 -13.58
N MET A 19 -35.52 -0.18 -12.84
CA MET A 19 -36.23 -1.45 -12.80
C MET A 19 -36.67 -1.78 -11.37
N THR A 20 -37.92 -2.23 -11.24
CA THR A 20 -38.50 -2.68 -9.97
C THR A 20 -38.01 -4.06 -9.52
N ASP A 21 -37.15 -4.70 -10.30
CA ASP A 21 -36.57 -6.01 -9.99
C ASP A 21 -35.04 -5.97 -10.11
N ASN A 22 -34.42 -6.74 -11.02
CA ASN A 22 -32.96 -6.86 -11.15
C ASN A 22 -32.43 -6.10 -12.37
N GLY A 23 -31.22 -5.55 -12.26
CA GLY A 23 -30.47 -4.95 -13.37
C GLY A 23 -31.16 -3.73 -13.98
N GLY A 24 -30.85 -2.53 -13.48
CA GLY A 24 -31.48 -1.29 -13.98
C GLY A 24 -31.29 -1.06 -15.48
N LEU A 25 -30.17 -1.52 -16.06
CA LEU A 25 -29.86 -1.37 -17.48
C LEU A 25 -29.61 -2.70 -18.19
N ILE A 26 -28.89 -3.61 -17.56
CA ILE A 26 -28.43 -4.85 -18.17
C ILE A 26 -28.82 -6.03 -17.30
N TYR A 27 -29.51 -6.99 -17.91
CA TYR A 27 -29.88 -8.26 -17.30
C TYR A 27 -29.26 -9.40 -18.12
N ASN A 28 -28.32 -10.12 -17.53
CA ASN A 28 -27.62 -11.24 -18.15
C ASN A 28 -27.89 -12.54 -17.39
N GLU A 29 -28.61 -13.46 -18.03
CA GLU A 29 -28.93 -14.78 -17.50
C GLU A 29 -28.44 -15.86 -18.47
N GLY A 30 -27.22 -16.38 -18.25
CA GLY A 30 -26.62 -17.41 -19.09
C GLY A 30 -25.78 -16.92 -20.28
N GLY A 31 -25.81 -15.61 -20.60
CA GLY A 31 -25.14 -15.04 -21.77
C GLY A 31 -23.73 -14.51 -21.50
N GLU A 32 -23.09 -13.99 -22.55
CA GLU A 32 -21.80 -13.28 -22.49
C GLU A 32 -22.00 -11.81 -22.85
N ILE A 33 -21.67 -10.90 -21.93
CA ILE A 33 -21.72 -9.46 -22.17
C ILE A 33 -20.32 -8.88 -22.08
N THR A 34 -19.94 -8.12 -23.12
CA THR A 34 -18.73 -7.32 -23.13
C THR A 34 -19.10 -5.83 -23.18
N ILE A 35 -18.55 -5.04 -22.26
CA ILE A 35 -18.74 -3.59 -22.15
C ILE A 35 -17.38 -2.91 -22.25
N LYS A 36 -17.19 -2.03 -23.23
CA LYS A 36 -15.91 -1.34 -23.44
C LYS A 36 -16.10 0.15 -23.68
N ASN A 37 -15.28 0.96 -23.01
CA ASN A 37 -15.26 2.41 -23.22
C ASN A 37 -16.64 3.06 -23.01
N CYS A 38 -17.41 2.56 -22.03
CA CYS A 38 -18.77 3.03 -21.79
C CYS A 38 -18.84 3.93 -20.56
N ILE A 39 -19.96 4.63 -20.45
CA ILE A 39 -20.38 5.32 -19.23
C ILE A 39 -21.71 4.69 -18.81
N ILE A 40 -21.79 4.24 -17.55
CA ILE A 40 -22.97 3.65 -16.94
C ILE A 40 -23.35 4.51 -15.74
N SER A 41 -24.50 5.18 -15.80
CA SER A 41 -24.83 6.19 -14.80
C SER A 41 -26.30 6.29 -14.42
N ASN A 42 -26.55 6.86 -13.24
CA ASN A 42 -27.89 7.21 -12.76
C ASN A 42 -28.91 6.07 -12.87
N SER A 43 -28.46 4.82 -12.72
CA SER A 43 -29.31 3.65 -12.90
C SER A 43 -29.65 3.00 -11.57
N GLN A 44 -30.88 2.49 -11.48
CA GLN A 44 -31.48 1.93 -10.30
C GLN A 44 -32.09 0.55 -10.56
N GLY A 45 -31.70 -0.41 -9.72
CA GLY A 45 -32.33 -1.73 -9.60
C GLY A 45 -32.86 -1.91 -8.18
N TYR A 46 -34.09 -2.39 -8.03
CA TYR A 46 -34.70 -2.56 -6.71
C TYR A 46 -34.11 -3.77 -5.94
N LYS A 47 -33.95 -4.92 -6.59
CA LYS A 47 -33.43 -6.13 -5.93
C LYS A 47 -31.92 -6.25 -6.08
N ASN A 48 -31.44 -6.76 -7.21
CA ASN A 48 -30.03 -7.05 -7.40
C ASN A 48 -29.45 -6.28 -8.60
N GLY A 49 -28.29 -5.66 -8.39
CA GLY A 49 -27.52 -5.00 -9.44
C GLY A 49 -28.17 -3.69 -9.89
N GLY A 50 -27.71 -2.57 -9.33
CA GLY A 50 -28.28 -1.25 -9.62
C GLY A 50 -28.28 -0.89 -11.10
N ALA A 51 -27.21 -1.26 -11.81
CA ALA A 51 -27.09 -1.14 -13.26
C ALA A 51 -27.07 -2.50 -13.96
N ILE A 52 -26.31 -3.47 -13.42
CA ILE A 52 -26.05 -4.74 -14.09
C ILE A 52 -26.37 -5.91 -13.17
N TYR A 53 -27.19 -6.83 -13.67
CA TYR A 53 -27.42 -8.14 -13.08
C TYR A 53 -26.83 -9.24 -13.98
N ASN A 54 -25.99 -10.11 -13.41
CA ASN A 54 -25.31 -11.18 -14.13
C ASN A 54 -25.40 -12.53 -13.39
N ASN A 55 -26.36 -13.39 -13.74
CA ASN A 55 -26.62 -14.64 -13.02
C ASN A 55 -27.25 -15.75 -13.89
N PRO A 56 -26.58 -16.90 -14.10
CA PRO A 56 -25.14 -17.08 -14.17
C PRO A 56 -24.67 -16.70 -15.58
N GLY A 57 -23.94 -15.59 -15.75
CA GLY A 57 -23.43 -15.18 -17.06
C GLY A 57 -21.95 -14.79 -17.02
N THR A 58 -21.37 -14.53 -18.19
CA THR A 58 -20.02 -13.98 -18.30
C THR A 58 -20.09 -12.48 -18.55
N LEU A 59 -19.40 -11.69 -17.73
CA LEU A 59 -19.37 -10.24 -17.84
C LEU A 59 -17.92 -9.75 -17.96
N ASN A 60 -17.59 -9.12 -19.09
CA ASN A 60 -16.28 -8.53 -19.34
C ASN A 60 -16.44 -7.02 -19.48
N ILE A 61 -15.84 -6.26 -18.56
CA ILE A 61 -15.90 -4.80 -18.55
C ILE A 61 -14.48 -4.23 -18.68
N GLU A 62 -14.31 -3.26 -19.56
CA GLU A 62 -13.03 -2.60 -19.81
C GLU A 62 -13.23 -1.09 -20.00
N ASN A 63 -12.33 -0.28 -19.44
CA ASN A 63 -12.27 1.17 -19.66
C ASN A 63 -13.64 1.88 -19.45
N THR A 64 -14.39 1.45 -18.44
CA THR A 64 -15.77 1.90 -18.25
C THR A 64 -15.90 2.71 -16.96
N LEU A 65 -16.71 3.77 -17.01
CA LEU A 65 -17.05 4.59 -15.85
C LEU A 65 -18.44 4.22 -15.33
N PHE A 66 -18.53 3.84 -14.06
CA PHE A 66 -19.78 3.68 -13.31
C PHE A 66 -19.94 4.83 -12.34
N THR A 67 -20.99 5.63 -12.48
CA THR A 67 -21.22 6.76 -11.57
C THR A 67 -22.67 7.02 -11.20
N ASN A 68 -22.90 7.37 -9.93
CA ASN A 68 -24.23 7.67 -9.39
C ASN A 68 -25.26 6.56 -9.64
N ASN A 69 -24.82 5.30 -9.69
CA ASN A 69 -25.74 4.16 -9.74
C ASN A 69 -26.11 3.74 -8.33
N ASN A 70 -27.32 3.19 -8.20
CA ASN A 70 -27.93 2.83 -6.93
C ASN A 70 -28.60 1.46 -7.01
N ALA A 71 -28.45 0.64 -5.98
CA ALA A 71 -29.28 -0.54 -5.79
C ALA A 71 -29.91 -0.51 -4.41
N TYR A 72 -31.14 -1.03 -4.30
CA TYR A 72 -31.82 -1.07 -3.02
C TYR A 72 -31.38 -2.30 -2.20
N GLN A 73 -31.43 -3.55 -2.69
CA GLN A 73 -31.01 -4.71 -1.87
C GLN A 73 -29.55 -5.14 -2.00
N TYR A 74 -29.11 -5.72 -3.13
CA TYR A 74 -27.76 -6.29 -3.28
C TYR A 74 -27.01 -5.75 -4.50
N GLY A 75 -25.71 -5.49 -4.35
CA GLY A 75 -24.83 -5.03 -5.43
C GLY A 75 -25.23 -3.64 -5.94
N GLY A 76 -24.71 -2.59 -5.30
CA GLY A 76 -25.03 -1.18 -5.57
C GLY A 76 -24.98 -0.79 -7.04
N VAL A 77 -24.10 -1.42 -7.82
CA VAL A 77 -23.97 -1.22 -9.27
C VAL A 77 -24.09 -2.54 -10.01
N ILE A 78 -23.33 -3.55 -9.58
CA ILE A 78 -23.22 -4.84 -10.24
C ILE A 78 -23.53 -5.95 -9.25
N TYR A 79 -24.43 -6.84 -9.63
CA TYR A 79 -24.58 -8.14 -9.01
C TYR A 79 -24.10 -9.21 -9.98
N THR A 80 -23.21 -10.10 -9.53
CA THR A 80 -22.71 -11.20 -10.36
C THR A 80 -22.54 -12.51 -9.60
N ASN A 81 -23.12 -13.59 -10.13
CA ASN A 81 -22.85 -14.96 -9.69
C ASN A 81 -22.07 -15.79 -10.72
N GLY A 82 -21.90 -15.27 -11.94
CA GLY A 82 -21.06 -15.90 -12.95
C GLY A 82 -19.64 -15.33 -12.97
N GLN A 83 -18.91 -15.60 -14.06
CA GLN A 83 -17.54 -15.12 -14.24
C GLN A 83 -17.55 -13.64 -14.65
N THR A 84 -16.90 -12.78 -13.86
CA THR A 84 -16.78 -11.36 -14.14
C THR A 84 -15.33 -10.92 -14.17
N THR A 85 -14.93 -10.22 -15.23
CA THR A 85 -13.64 -9.53 -15.33
C THR A 85 -13.87 -8.06 -15.56
N ILE A 86 -13.29 -7.22 -14.71
CA ILE A 86 -13.34 -5.76 -14.83
C ILE A 86 -11.90 -5.25 -14.89
N LYS A 87 -11.60 -4.45 -15.90
CA LYS A 87 -10.27 -3.87 -16.12
C LYS A 87 -10.33 -2.37 -16.35
N ASN A 88 -9.33 -1.65 -15.86
CA ASN A 88 -9.13 -0.22 -16.18
C ASN A 88 -10.40 0.63 -16.00
N SER A 89 -11.22 0.31 -14.99
CA SER A 89 -12.57 0.87 -14.86
C SER A 89 -12.73 1.59 -13.54
N ASN A 90 -13.59 2.61 -13.55
CA ASN A 90 -13.78 3.50 -12.41
C ASN A 90 -15.20 3.40 -11.87
N PHE A 91 -15.33 3.20 -10.56
CA PHE A 91 -16.58 3.22 -9.82
C PHE A 91 -16.57 4.44 -8.91
N THR A 92 -17.34 5.47 -9.25
CA THR A 92 -17.29 6.77 -8.57
C THR A 92 -18.66 7.24 -8.12
N LYS A 93 -18.81 7.55 -6.83
CA LYS A 93 -20.07 8.09 -6.26
C LYS A 93 -21.28 7.18 -6.47
N ASN A 94 -21.07 5.87 -6.51
CA ASN A 94 -22.17 4.91 -6.47
C ASN A 94 -22.60 4.70 -5.02
N PHE A 95 -23.88 4.44 -4.79
CA PHE A 95 -24.42 4.38 -3.45
C PHE A 95 -25.42 3.24 -3.25
N LEU A 96 -25.52 2.75 -2.01
CA LEU A 96 -26.53 1.79 -1.57
C LEU A 96 -27.04 2.21 -0.18
N THR A 97 -28.27 2.72 -0.15
CA THR A 97 -28.84 3.39 1.03
C THR A 97 -29.97 2.62 1.70
N ALA A 98 -30.36 1.45 1.20
CA ALA A 98 -31.48 0.74 1.80
C ALA A 98 -31.13 0.21 3.20
N LYS A 99 -32.11 0.30 4.10
CA LYS A 99 -32.03 -0.16 5.50
C LYS A 99 -31.73 -1.65 5.66
N GLU A 100 -32.00 -2.44 4.62
CA GLU A 100 -31.80 -3.89 4.59
C GLU A 100 -30.81 -4.31 3.49
N GLY A 101 -30.23 -3.34 2.78
CA GLY A 101 -29.38 -3.63 1.64
C GLY A 101 -28.02 -4.16 2.09
N VAL A 102 -27.67 -5.36 1.59
CA VAL A 102 -26.38 -6.01 1.85
C VAL A 102 -25.63 -6.09 0.53
N GLY A 103 -24.52 -5.37 0.39
CA GLY A 103 -23.68 -5.48 -0.79
C GLY A 103 -22.76 -4.30 -0.98
N GLY A 104 -21.69 -4.48 -1.75
CA GLY A 104 -20.89 -3.35 -2.23
C GLY A 104 -21.36 -2.78 -3.54
N CYS A 105 -20.63 -1.80 -4.09
CA CYS A 105 -20.79 -1.41 -5.49
C CYS A 105 -20.87 -2.65 -6.39
N ILE A 106 -20.09 -3.67 -6.04
CA ILE A 106 -20.18 -5.00 -6.63
C ILE A 106 -20.53 -6.00 -5.51
N ALA A 107 -21.51 -6.86 -5.78
CA ALA A 107 -21.74 -8.09 -5.03
C ALA A 107 -21.42 -9.28 -5.94
N ALA A 108 -20.44 -10.11 -5.53
CA ALA A 108 -19.91 -11.19 -6.35
C ALA A 108 -20.04 -12.54 -5.64
N GLY A 109 -20.99 -13.37 -6.06
CA GLY A 109 -21.10 -14.78 -5.66
C GLY A 109 -20.27 -15.74 -6.52
N GLY A 110 -19.90 -15.32 -7.72
CA GLY A 110 -19.11 -16.10 -8.66
C GLY A 110 -17.60 -15.82 -8.56
N VAL A 111 -16.92 -16.00 -9.69
CA VAL A 111 -15.51 -15.60 -9.85
C VAL A 111 -15.46 -14.15 -10.30
N ILE A 112 -14.75 -13.29 -9.57
CA ILE A 112 -14.51 -11.91 -9.95
C ILE A 112 -13.01 -11.60 -10.06
N LYS A 113 -12.64 -10.97 -11.18
CA LYS A 113 -11.33 -10.39 -11.41
C LYS A 113 -11.46 -8.88 -11.51
N LEU A 114 -10.70 -8.15 -10.68
CA LEU A 114 -10.51 -6.71 -10.77
C LEU A 114 -9.03 -6.42 -11.09
N ASP A 115 -8.78 -5.63 -12.12
CA ASP A 115 -7.45 -5.33 -12.66
C ASP A 115 -7.40 -3.82 -12.93
N ASP A 116 -6.47 -3.09 -12.31
CA ASP A 116 -6.28 -1.66 -12.59
C ASP A 116 -7.57 -0.83 -12.42
N CYS A 117 -8.40 -1.18 -11.44
CA CYS A 117 -9.69 -0.51 -11.19
C CYS A 117 -9.59 0.51 -10.06
N ILE A 118 -10.40 1.57 -10.14
CA ILE A 118 -10.50 2.60 -9.11
C ILE A 118 -11.92 2.64 -8.54
N PHE A 119 -12.05 2.47 -7.24
CA PHE A 119 -13.28 2.69 -6.50
C PHE A 119 -13.09 3.92 -5.64
N THR A 120 -13.88 4.97 -5.87
CA THR A 120 -13.75 6.20 -5.09
C THR A 120 -15.06 6.86 -4.74
N ARG A 121 -15.16 7.38 -3.51
CA ARG A 121 -16.34 8.11 -3.01
C ARG A 121 -17.64 7.31 -3.14
N ASN A 122 -17.56 5.99 -3.08
CA ASN A 122 -18.77 5.17 -3.04
C ASN A 122 -19.26 5.05 -1.60
N PHE A 123 -20.58 5.02 -1.44
CA PHE A 123 -21.23 4.98 -0.13
C PHE A 123 -22.14 3.77 0.01
N VAL A 124 -21.89 2.91 0.98
CA VAL A 124 -22.73 1.74 1.23
C VAL A 124 -23.10 1.71 2.70
N THR A 125 -24.38 1.56 3.00
CA THR A 125 -24.81 1.67 4.41
C THR A 125 -24.28 0.51 5.25
N TYR A 126 -24.58 -0.75 4.90
CA TYR A 126 -24.38 -1.90 5.81
C TYR A 126 -23.19 -2.81 5.49
N SER A 127 -22.74 -2.87 4.24
CA SER A 127 -21.73 -3.85 3.79
C SER A 127 -20.38 -3.16 3.48
N ALA A 128 -19.76 -3.53 2.37
CA ALA A 128 -18.50 -3.00 1.87
C ALA A 128 -18.72 -1.91 0.82
N ALA A 129 -18.05 -0.75 0.82
CA ALA A 129 -18.37 0.27 -0.19
C ALA A 129 -17.88 -0.03 -1.62
N ALA A 130 -16.98 -1.00 -1.82
CA ALA A 130 -16.57 -1.45 -3.15
C ALA A 130 -17.05 -2.86 -3.48
N LEU A 131 -16.63 -3.87 -2.72
CA LEU A 131 -16.86 -5.28 -3.06
C LEU A 131 -17.35 -6.08 -1.87
N LEU A 132 -18.54 -6.67 -2.02
CA LEU A 132 -18.95 -7.84 -1.24
C LEU A 132 -18.57 -9.10 -2.03
N ASN A 133 -17.55 -9.81 -1.58
CA ASN A 133 -17.11 -11.07 -2.17
C ASN A 133 -17.71 -12.25 -1.40
N LEU A 134 -18.56 -13.03 -2.07
CA LEU A 134 -19.12 -14.29 -1.60
C LEU A 134 -18.51 -15.50 -2.34
N GLY A 135 -17.77 -15.25 -3.43
CA GLY A 135 -17.10 -16.26 -4.26
C GLY A 135 -15.58 -16.11 -4.27
N ASN A 136 -14.97 -16.20 -5.46
CA ASN A 136 -13.52 -16.12 -5.63
C ASN A 136 -13.12 -14.78 -6.24
N ALA A 137 -12.37 -13.96 -5.50
CA ALA A 137 -11.89 -12.67 -5.94
C ALA A 137 -10.38 -12.67 -6.21
N THR A 138 -9.98 -12.13 -7.35
CA THR A 138 -8.60 -11.74 -7.65
C THR A 138 -8.56 -10.26 -7.94
N ILE A 139 -7.80 -9.49 -7.17
CA ILE A 139 -7.76 -8.02 -7.21
C ILE A 139 -6.31 -7.59 -7.37
N ASN A 140 -5.99 -6.97 -8.51
CA ASN A 140 -4.63 -6.54 -8.81
C ASN A 140 -4.61 -5.06 -9.17
N ASN A 141 -3.61 -4.34 -8.67
CA ASN A 141 -3.34 -2.95 -9.05
C ASN A 141 -4.55 -2.02 -8.85
N CYS A 142 -5.43 -2.32 -7.89
CA CYS A 142 -6.66 -1.58 -7.69
C CYS A 142 -6.49 -0.50 -6.61
N ARG A 143 -7.27 0.57 -6.70
CA ARG A 143 -7.32 1.65 -5.71
C ARG A 143 -8.71 1.77 -5.11
N PHE A 144 -8.79 1.80 -3.78
CA PHE A 144 -10.01 1.92 -2.99
C PHE A 144 -9.89 3.12 -2.07
N GLU A 145 -10.53 4.24 -2.45
CA GLU A 145 -10.23 5.54 -1.86
C GLU A 145 -11.46 6.34 -1.48
N TYR A 146 -11.46 6.93 -0.28
CA TYR A 146 -12.58 7.75 0.18
C TYR A 146 -13.91 6.99 0.14
N LEU A 147 -13.88 5.68 0.39
CA LEU A 147 -15.07 4.86 0.48
C LEU A 147 -15.66 5.02 1.87
N THR A 148 -16.99 5.10 1.95
CA THR A 148 -17.67 5.34 3.21
C THR A 148 -18.72 4.28 3.47
N THR A 149 -18.68 3.67 4.65
CA THR A 149 -19.77 2.81 5.13
C THR A 149 -20.15 3.13 6.57
N ASN A 150 -21.38 2.78 6.95
CA ASN A 150 -21.77 2.95 8.35
C ASN A 150 -21.33 1.72 9.14
N TYR A 151 -21.61 0.50 8.65
CA TYR A 151 -21.44 -0.70 9.49
C TYR A 151 -20.13 -1.45 9.25
N THR A 152 -19.99 -2.24 8.19
CA THR A 152 -19.03 -3.37 8.20
C THR A 152 -17.65 -3.09 7.61
N ALA A 153 -17.50 -2.95 6.30
CA ALA A 153 -16.19 -2.84 5.66
C ALA A 153 -16.07 -1.54 4.86
N GLY A 154 -14.93 -0.87 4.88
CA GLY A 154 -14.81 0.38 4.11
C GLY A 154 -14.63 0.10 2.63
N ALA A 155 -13.89 -0.95 2.24
CA ALA A 155 -13.69 -1.29 0.84
C ALA A 155 -14.21 -2.68 0.48
N ILE A 156 -13.72 -3.73 1.15
CA ILE A 156 -13.97 -5.13 0.78
C ILE A 156 -14.47 -5.91 1.98
N SER A 157 -15.57 -6.63 1.80
CA SER A 157 -16.01 -7.67 2.71
C SER A 157 -15.86 -9.02 2.01
N ASN A 158 -14.94 -9.86 2.49
CA ASN A 158 -14.63 -11.16 1.93
C ASN A 158 -15.24 -12.30 2.77
N HIS A 159 -16.19 -13.04 2.20
CA HIS A 159 -16.85 -14.16 2.86
C HIS A 159 -16.39 -15.53 2.33
N ASN A 160 -15.41 -15.57 1.42
CA ASN A 160 -14.89 -16.81 0.84
C ASN A 160 -13.40 -16.67 0.50
N TYR A 161 -13.01 -16.59 -0.78
CA TYR A 161 -11.61 -16.56 -1.17
C TYR A 161 -11.25 -15.24 -1.87
N ALA A 162 -10.23 -14.54 -1.38
CA ALA A 162 -9.73 -13.34 -2.01
C ALA A 162 -8.19 -13.31 -2.06
N VAL A 163 -7.64 -12.95 -3.22
CA VAL A 163 -6.23 -12.59 -3.39
C VAL A 163 -6.13 -11.16 -3.87
N ILE A 164 -5.39 -10.33 -3.13
CA ILE A 164 -5.21 -8.91 -3.37
C ILE A 164 -3.72 -8.64 -3.55
N ASN A 165 -3.33 -8.06 -4.68
CA ASN A 165 -1.93 -7.76 -5.01
C ASN A 165 -1.78 -6.30 -5.43
N ASN A 166 -0.65 -5.68 -5.04
CA ASN A 166 -0.20 -4.39 -5.55
C ASN A 166 -1.29 -3.31 -5.47
N SER A 167 -2.15 -3.34 -4.46
CA SER A 167 -3.34 -2.50 -4.40
C SER A 167 -3.18 -1.41 -3.33
N TYR A 168 -4.07 -0.44 -3.33
CA TYR A 168 -4.06 0.70 -2.41
C TYR A 168 -5.44 0.87 -1.77
N PHE A 169 -5.47 0.97 -0.45
CA PHE A 169 -6.65 1.27 0.36
C PHE A 169 -6.36 2.52 1.17
N GLY A 170 -6.97 3.63 0.78
CA GLY A 170 -6.64 4.94 1.33
C GLY A 170 -7.86 5.72 1.78
N TYR A 171 -7.77 6.38 2.95
CA TYR A 171 -8.76 7.39 3.35
C TYR A 171 -10.21 6.88 3.39
N ASN A 172 -10.42 5.58 3.60
CA ASN A 172 -11.74 5.00 3.72
C ASN A 172 -12.27 5.21 5.14
N GLU A 173 -13.57 5.46 5.28
CA GLU A 173 -14.20 5.79 6.56
C GLU A 173 -15.35 4.82 6.87
N VAL A 174 -15.31 4.21 8.06
CA VAL A 174 -16.32 3.29 8.56
C VAL A 174 -16.74 3.67 9.96
N GLN A 175 -18.03 3.82 10.21
CA GLN A 175 -18.48 4.21 11.56
C GLN A 175 -18.27 3.09 12.60
N TYR A 176 -18.46 1.82 12.23
CA TYR A 176 -18.37 0.69 13.18
C TYR A 176 -17.14 -0.20 12.99
N TYR A 177 -17.08 -1.10 12.01
CA TYR A 177 -16.12 -2.23 12.01
C TYR A 177 -14.75 -1.93 11.39
N ALA A 178 -14.49 -2.36 10.13
CA ALA A 178 -13.15 -2.41 9.55
C ALA A 178 -13.00 -1.43 8.38
N ALA A 179 -11.97 -0.59 8.39
CA ALA A 179 -11.90 0.54 7.47
C ALA A 179 -11.51 0.17 6.04
N ALA A 180 -10.83 -0.95 5.79
CA ALA A 180 -10.51 -1.37 4.42
C ALA A 180 -11.02 -2.78 4.11
N ILE A 181 -10.51 -3.81 4.78
CA ILE A 181 -10.87 -5.21 4.51
C ILE A 181 -11.43 -5.88 5.76
N LEU A 182 -12.59 -6.52 5.60
CA LEU A 182 -13.21 -7.38 6.61
C LEU A 182 -13.40 -8.79 6.06
N ALA A 183 -13.00 -9.80 6.83
CA ALA A 183 -13.30 -11.19 6.56
C ALA A 183 -14.24 -11.75 7.66
N PRO A 184 -15.57 -11.58 7.56
CA PRO A 184 -16.51 -11.95 8.63
C PRO A 184 -16.78 -13.46 8.68
N PRO A 185 -17.43 -13.98 9.76
CA PRO A 185 -17.86 -15.37 9.79
C PRO A 185 -18.89 -15.60 8.69
N SER A 186 -18.65 -16.60 7.85
CA SER A 186 -19.54 -16.97 6.75
C SER A 186 -20.10 -18.38 6.89
N GLY A 187 -19.79 -19.09 7.97
CA GLY A 187 -20.12 -20.51 8.14
C GLY A 187 -19.31 -21.45 7.23
N GLN A 188 -18.35 -20.89 6.48
CA GLN A 188 -17.40 -21.59 5.62
C GLN A 188 -16.00 -21.03 5.85
N HIS A 189 -14.97 -21.78 5.43
CA HIS A 189 -13.58 -21.35 5.59
C HIS A 189 -13.28 -20.16 4.67
N VAL A 190 -12.94 -19.00 5.25
CA VAL A 190 -12.61 -17.77 4.52
C VAL A 190 -11.10 -17.62 4.41
N ILE A 191 -10.58 -17.35 3.21
CA ILE A 191 -9.14 -17.12 2.98
C ILE A 191 -8.97 -15.75 2.35
N THR A 192 -8.14 -14.91 2.98
CA THR A 192 -7.76 -13.60 2.47
C THR A 192 -6.23 -13.52 2.35
N LYS A 193 -5.73 -13.32 1.14
CA LYS A 193 -4.30 -13.15 0.88
C LYS A 193 -4.03 -11.75 0.34
N VAL A 194 -3.08 -11.04 0.93
CA VAL A 194 -2.77 -9.64 0.60
C VAL A 194 -1.27 -9.48 0.44
N TYR A 195 -0.86 -8.97 -0.72
CA TYR A 195 0.54 -8.82 -1.09
C TYR A 195 0.82 -7.41 -1.59
N ASN A 196 1.98 -6.85 -1.22
CA ASN A 196 2.49 -5.60 -1.81
C ASN A 196 1.48 -4.44 -1.78
N THR A 197 0.64 -4.40 -0.74
CA THR A 197 -0.53 -3.52 -0.69
C THR A 197 -0.34 -2.46 0.38
N ILE A 198 -0.80 -1.25 0.09
CA ILE A 198 -0.72 -0.12 1.01
C ILE A 198 -2.10 0.14 1.62
N PHE A 199 -2.14 0.24 2.95
CA PHE A 199 -3.29 0.67 3.76
C PHE A 199 -2.92 1.98 4.45
N GLU A 200 -3.52 3.08 4.01
CA GLU A 200 -3.14 4.41 4.47
C GLU A 200 -4.35 5.22 4.94
N GLN A 201 -4.24 5.83 6.12
CA GLN A 201 -5.19 6.84 6.59
C GLN A 201 -6.66 6.37 6.59
N ASN A 202 -6.90 5.07 6.71
CA ASN A 202 -8.26 4.57 6.82
C ASN A 202 -8.72 4.69 8.28
N HIS A 203 -10.00 5.04 8.43
CA HIS A 203 -10.62 5.37 9.70
C HIS A 203 -11.78 4.43 9.98
N ALA A 204 -11.77 3.74 11.12
CA ALA A 204 -12.92 2.94 11.54
C ALA A 204 -13.24 3.01 13.02
N GLY A 205 -14.45 2.61 13.40
CA GLY A 205 -14.83 2.47 14.81
C GLY A 205 -14.04 1.39 15.57
N PHE A 206 -13.65 0.30 14.92
CA PHE A 206 -13.00 -0.85 15.54
C PHE A 206 -11.63 -1.19 14.92
N HIS A 207 -11.44 -1.20 13.60
CA HIS A 207 -10.18 -1.68 13.00
C HIS A 207 -9.74 -0.89 11.76
N GLY A 208 -8.52 -0.36 11.80
CA GLY A 208 -8.03 0.61 10.82
C GLY A 208 -7.72 0.04 9.43
N ALA A 209 -7.15 -1.15 9.29
CA ALA A 209 -6.72 -1.68 7.98
C ALA A 209 -7.42 -2.99 7.63
N VAL A 210 -7.08 -4.07 8.34
CA VAL A 210 -7.56 -5.41 8.02
C VAL A 210 -8.08 -6.11 9.27
N THR A 211 -9.25 -6.74 9.15
CA THR A 211 -9.85 -7.53 10.23
C THR A 211 -10.11 -8.94 9.76
N ASN A 212 -9.49 -9.88 10.47
CA ASN A 212 -9.70 -11.32 10.34
C ASN A 212 -9.82 -11.96 11.73
N ASN A 213 -10.84 -11.56 12.49
CA ASN A 213 -11.00 -11.90 13.91
C ASN A 213 -12.10 -12.95 14.17
N PHE A 214 -12.32 -13.87 13.22
CA PHE A 214 -13.39 -14.85 13.30
C PHE A 214 -12.88 -16.28 13.10
N LYS A 215 -13.59 -17.22 13.73
CA LYS A 215 -13.33 -18.66 13.58
C LYS A 215 -13.40 -19.08 12.10
N ASP A 216 -12.55 -20.02 11.71
CA ASP A 216 -12.48 -20.58 10.35
C ASP A 216 -12.10 -19.55 9.29
N THR A 217 -11.21 -18.62 9.64
CA THR A 217 -10.65 -17.65 8.69
C THR A 217 -9.13 -17.76 8.64
N GLU A 218 -8.55 -17.55 7.47
CA GLU A 218 -7.11 -17.50 7.20
C GLU A 218 -6.73 -16.15 6.60
N LEU A 219 -5.72 -15.51 7.18
CA LEU A 219 -5.12 -14.29 6.63
C LEU A 219 -3.64 -14.50 6.34
N LEU A 220 -3.23 -14.18 5.12
CA LEU A 220 -1.82 -14.06 4.74
C LEU A 220 -1.57 -12.63 4.25
N MET A 221 -0.69 -11.90 4.94
CA MET A 221 -0.24 -10.57 4.54
C MET A 221 1.28 -10.56 4.41
N GLU A 222 1.78 -10.15 3.24
CA GLU A 222 3.22 -10.02 2.99
C GLU A 222 3.55 -8.72 2.25
N ASN A 223 4.68 -8.10 2.61
CA ASN A 223 5.19 -6.90 1.95
C ASN A 223 4.18 -5.75 1.89
N CYS A 224 3.32 -5.61 2.91
CA CYS A 224 2.29 -4.57 2.96
C CYS A 224 2.74 -3.36 3.78
N ALA A 225 2.25 -2.17 3.46
CA ALA A 225 2.47 -0.95 4.25
C ALA A 225 1.18 -0.55 4.98
N ILE A 226 1.27 -0.23 6.27
CA ILE A 226 0.15 0.09 7.16
C ILE A 226 0.50 1.42 7.82
N ILE A 227 -0.13 2.50 7.36
CA ILE A 227 0.34 3.86 7.60
C ILE A 227 -0.80 4.73 8.11
N GLY A 228 -0.69 5.17 9.37
CA GLY A 228 -1.58 6.18 9.93
C GLY A 228 -3.06 5.83 9.88
N ASN A 229 -3.41 4.54 9.88
CA ASN A 229 -4.79 4.13 10.09
C ASN A 229 -5.14 4.39 11.56
N TYR A 230 -6.38 4.75 11.85
CA TYR A 230 -6.76 5.15 13.20
C TYR A 230 -8.21 4.81 13.51
N LEU A 231 -8.52 4.83 14.80
CA LEU A 231 -9.82 4.43 15.33
C LEU A 231 -10.64 5.61 15.84
N GLN A 232 -11.96 5.56 15.69
CA GLN A 232 -12.86 6.48 16.40
C GLN A 232 -12.81 6.19 17.91
N LYS A 233 -12.26 7.16 18.65
CA LYS A 233 -12.29 7.38 20.11
C LYS A 233 -12.34 6.16 21.05
N ASP A 234 -11.37 6.10 21.95
CA ASP A 234 -11.40 5.40 23.25
C ASP A 234 -11.53 3.86 23.22
N ARG A 235 -11.15 3.20 22.11
CA ARG A 235 -11.16 1.73 22.02
C ARG A 235 -9.79 1.15 21.64
N HIS A 236 -9.33 0.17 22.42
CA HIS A 236 -8.00 -0.46 22.34
C HIS A 236 -7.82 -1.47 21.20
N TYR A 237 -8.30 -1.17 20.00
CA TYR A 237 -8.14 -2.09 18.86
C TYR A 237 -6.94 -1.68 17.99
N GLY A 238 -6.34 -2.64 17.29
CA GLY A 238 -5.19 -2.41 16.40
C GLY A 238 -5.59 -2.10 14.96
N ASP A 239 -4.65 -1.61 14.14
CA ASP A 239 -4.87 -1.43 12.69
C ASP A 239 -5.10 -2.76 11.99
N ILE A 240 -4.44 -3.83 12.48
CA ILE A 240 -4.76 -5.20 12.11
C ILE A 240 -5.36 -5.91 13.33
N SER A 241 -6.48 -6.59 13.13
CA SER A 241 -7.04 -7.53 14.11
C SER A 241 -7.05 -8.94 13.52
N LEU A 242 -6.48 -9.87 14.28
CA LEU A 242 -6.15 -11.24 13.83
C LEU A 242 -6.77 -12.29 14.76
N ASP A 243 -6.99 -13.48 14.22
CA ASP A 243 -7.40 -14.70 14.93
C ASP A 243 -6.52 -15.91 14.58
N ASP A 244 -6.95 -17.09 15.06
CA ASP A 244 -6.36 -18.43 15.04
C ASP A 244 -5.64 -18.92 13.76
N ASN A 245 -5.64 -18.23 12.61
CA ASN A 245 -4.77 -18.57 11.47
C ASN A 245 -4.37 -17.31 10.69
N ALA A 246 -3.35 -16.60 11.18
CA ALA A 246 -2.85 -15.40 10.51
C ALA A 246 -1.32 -15.44 10.37
N THR A 247 -0.84 -15.15 9.16
CA THR A 247 0.57 -14.90 8.87
C THR A 247 0.72 -13.49 8.33
N VAL A 248 1.38 -12.62 9.09
CA VAL A 248 1.64 -11.22 8.74
C VAL A 248 3.15 -11.02 8.80
N LEU A 249 3.81 -11.12 7.66
CA LEU A 249 5.26 -11.08 7.59
C LEU A 249 5.74 -9.96 6.68
N TYR A 250 6.88 -9.38 7.03
CA TYR A 250 7.55 -8.38 6.20
C TYR A 250 6.60 -7.22 5.86
N CYS A 251 5.80 -6.79 6.84
CA CYS A 251 4.96 -5.61 6.69
C CYS A 251 5.66 -4.38 7.29
N TRP A 252 5.31 -3.20 6.82
CA TRP A 252 5.88 -1.91 7.19
C TRP A 252 4.84 -1.05 7.92
N TRP A 253 5.10 -0.67 9.18
CA TRP A 253 4.15 0.09 10.00
C TRP A 253 4.28 1.62 9.88
N GLY A 254 5.02 2.11 8.89
CA GLY A 254 5.29 3.54 8.76
C GLY A 254 6.30 4.10 9.77
N GLN A 255 6.79 3.28 10.71
CA GLN A 255 7.81 3.63 11.69
C GLN A 255 8.68 2.42 12.05
N ASN A 256 9.95 2.66 12.41
CA ASN A 256 10.87 1.62 12.90
C ASN A 256 10.61 1.19 14.36
N ASN A 257 9.60 1.74 15.05
CA ASN A 257 9.30 1.33 16.42
C ASN A 257 8.67 -0.07 16.41
N ILE A 258 9.44 -0.99 16.98
CA ILE A 258 9.17 -2.42 17.01
C ILE A 258 8.08 -2.72 18.05
N SER A 259 6.84 -2.38 17.73
CA SER A 259 5.66 -3.01 18.31
C SER A 259 4.45 -2.61 17.46
N PRO A 260 4.10 -3.39 16.42
CA PRO A 260 2.75 -3.30 15.88
C PRO A 260 1.78 -3.47 17.05
N TYR A 261 0.91 -2.50 17.27
CA TYR A 261 -0.26 -2.71 18.11
C TYR A 261 -1.20 -3.64 17.32
N TYR A 262 -0.91 -4.94 17.34
CA TYR A 262 -1.84 -5.96 16.87
C TYR A 262 -2.64 -6.42 18.07
N TYR A 263 -3.96 -6.34 17.94
CA TYR A 263 -4.85 -6.80 18.99
C TYR A 263 -5.29 -8.22 18.66
N SER A 264 -4.76 -9.18 19.43
CA SER A 264 -5.39 -10.50 19.58
C SER A 264 -6.49 -10.35 20.63
N PRO A 265 -7.77 -10.59 20.32
CA PRO A 265 -8.83 -10.37 21.27
C PRO A 265 -8.68 -11.21 22.56
N HIS A 266 -9.03 -10.58 23.68
CA HIS A 266 -8.94 -11.08 25.05
C HIS A 266 -10.14 -11.97 25.46
N ASP A 267 -10.83 -12.61 24.52
CA ASP A 267 -11.73 -13.70 24.84
C ASP A 267 -10.88 -14.97 24.97
N GLY A 268 -10.67 -15.43 26.22
CA GLY A 268 -9.75 -16.51 26.63
C GLY A 268 -9.94 -17.91 26.02
N ASN A 269 -10.53 -18.01 24.83
CA ASN A 269 -10.70 -19.21 24.01
C ASN A 269 -9.85 -19.23 22.73
N ARG A 270 -9.05 -18.20 22.44
CA ARG A 270 -8.25 -18.09 21.20
C ARG A 270 -6.78 -18.46 21.41
N ASN A 271 -6.15 -19.08 20.41
CA ASN A 271 -4.79 -19.60 20.49
C ASN A 271 -3.78 -18.67 19.80
N PRO A 272 -3.11 -17.76 20.54
CA PRO A 272 -2.14 -16.83 19.95
C PRO A 272 -0.92 -17.53 19.32
N GLU A 273 -0.65 -18.80 19.63
CA GLU A 273 0.47 -19.56 19.04
C GLU A 273 0.32 -19.80 17.53
N LYS A 274 -0.90 -19.67 16.98
CA LYS A 274 -1.15 -19.84 15.55
C LYS A 274 -0.99 -18.54 14.74
N ILE A 275 -0.73 -17.42 15.40
CA ILE A 275 -0.52 -16.13 14.75
C ILE A 275 0.98 -15.91 14.53
N ASN A 276 1.41 -15.84 13.29
CA ASN A 276 2.77 -15.51 12.92
C ASN A 276 2.89 -14.05 12.48
N ALA A 277 3.29 -13.18 13.41
CA ALA A 277 3.50 -11.74 13.15
C ALA A 277 4.85 -11.23 13.69
N SER A 278 5.88 -12.10 13.68
CA SER A 278 7.17 -11.78 14.31
C SER A 278 8.10 -10.90 13.47
N ARG A 279 7.93 -10.82 12.15
CA ARG A 279 8.90 -10.16 11.25
C ARG A 279 8.33 -8.90 10.61
N TRP A 280 9.00 -7.78 10.83
CA TRP A 280 8.58 -6.45 10.37
C TRP A 280 9.67 -5.81 9.53
N MET A 281 9.31 -5.20 8.40
CA MET A 281 10.26 -4.46 7.60
C MET A 281 10.83 -3.27 8.38
N ILE A 282 12.09 -2.94 8.13
CA ILE A 282 12.75 -1.74 8.67
C ILE A 282 13.25 -0.85 7.52
N MET A 283 13.17 0.47 7.71
CA MET A 283 13.78 1.44 6.81
C MET A 283 15.19 1.72 7.30
N THR A 284 16.13 1.67 6.37
CA THR A 284 17.50 2.09 6.58
C THR A 284 17.84 3.24 5.64
N PHE A 285 18.80 4.07 6.05
CA PHE A 285 19.32 5.16 5.25
C PHE A 285 20.84 5.19 5.40
N SER A 286 21.57 5.01 4.31
CA SER A 286 23.02 4.82 4.32
C SER A 286 23.72 5.50 3.16
N SER A 287 25.03 5.74 3.31
CA SER A 287 25.92 6.21 2.25
C SER A 287 26.74 5.04 1.71
N SER A 288 26.94 4.99 0.39
CA SER A 288 27.80 3.97 -0.23
C SER A 288 29.24 4.05 0.25
N GLU A 289 29.67 5.25 0.65
CA GLU A 289 31.01 5.53 1.19
C GLU A 289 31.10 5.36 2.71
N GLY A 290 30.04 4.92 3.39
CA GLY A 290 29.95 4.84 4.86
C GLY A 290 29.63 6.19 5.49
N ASN A 291 30.47 7.21 5.23
CA ASN A 291 30.20 8.59 5.63
C ASN A 291 29.55 9.39 4.48
N VAL A 292 28.89 10.49 4.84
CA VAL A 292 28.42 11.50 3.89
C VAL A 292 29.38 12.68 3.93
N TYR A 293 29.90 13.11 2.79
CA TYR A 293 30.91 14.15 2.74
C TYR A 293 30.37 15.45 2.16
N LYS A 294 30.74 16.54 2.83
CA LYS A 294 30.43 17.91 2.41
C LYS A 294 31.04 18.23 1.05
N ASN A 295 30.34 19.02 0.22
CA ASN A 295 30.75 19.50 -1.10
C ASN A 295 31.27 18.42 -2.08
N LYS A 296 30.94 17.16 -1.82
CA LYS A 296 31.22 16.00 -2.67
C LYS A 296 29.89 15.34 -3.04
N TYR A 297 29.80 14.78 -4.23
CA TYR A 297 28.66 13.92 -4.56
C TYR A 297 28.75 12.63 -3.74
N ASN A 298 27.68 12.32 -3.01
CA ASN A 298 27.51 11.10 -2.23
C ASN A 298 26.37 10.28 -2.84
N THR A 299 26.53 8.96 -2.83
CA THR A 299 25.47 8.05 -3.26
C THR A 299 24.76 7.54 -2.02
N LEU A 300 23.54 8.01 -1.81
CA LEU A 300 22.72 7.69 -0.64
C LEU A 300 21.67 6.67 -1.01
N THR A 301 21.42 5.71 -0.13
CA THR A 301 20.46 4.64 -0.34
C THR A 301 19.46 4.62 0.80
N VAL A 302 18.18 4.67 0.44
CA VAL A 302 17.07 4.32 1.32
C VAL A 302 16.61 2.93 0.95
N ASP A 303 16.55 2.03 1.93
CA ASP A 303 16.32 0.60 1.72
C ASP A 303 15.30 0.04 2.72
N LEU A 304 14.30 -0.67 2.17
CA LEU A 304 13.24 -1.40 2.87
C LEU A 304 13.36 -2.93 2.74
N ASN A 305 14.43 -3.46 2.12
CA ASN A 305 14.66 -4.89 1.95
C ASN A 305 15.28 -5.58 3.19
N HIS A 306 15.08 -5.00 4.36
CA HIS A 306 15.50 -5.55 5.63
C HIS A 306 14.30 -5.73 6.55
N TYR A 307 14.36 -6.73 7.43
CA TYR A 307 13.34 -6.95 8.44
C TYR A 307 13.98 -7.20 9.80
N PHE A 308 13.27 -6.77 10.85
CA PHE A 308 13.55 -7.11 12.23
C PHE A 308 12.73 -8.34 12.62
N ASP A 309 13.37 -9.34 13.22
CA ASP A 309 12.71 -10.52 13.77
C ASP A 309 12.48 -10.34 15.28
N ASN A 310 11.22 -10.27 15.69
CA ASN A 310 10.84 -10.10 17.09
C ASN A 310 11.23 -11.27 17.99
N LEU A 311 11.49 -12.46 17.43
CA LEU A 311 11.88 -13.63 18.20
C LEU A 311 13.38 -13.60 18.49
N THR A 312 14.21 -13.38 17.47
CA THR A 312 15.67 -13.37 17.63
C THR A 312 16.22 -12.01 18.09
N LYS A 313 15.43 -10.94 17.97
CA LYS A 313 15.84 -9.55 18.20
C LYS A 313 16.95 -9.06 17.27
N GLU A 314 17.04 -9.63 16.07
CA GLU A 314 18.05 -9.30 15.07
C GLU A 314 17.41 -8.75 13.80
N THR A 315 18.25 -8.10 12.99
CA THR A 315 17.90 -7.61 11.65
C THR A 315 18.49 -8.53 10.58
N TYR A 316 17.68 -8.87 9.58
CA TYR A 316 18.09 -9.69 8.45
C TYR A 316 17.71 -9.03 7.13
N LYS A 317 18.38 -9.45 6.07
CA LYS A 317 18.03 -9.09 4.69
C LYS A 317 16.92 -10.02 4.17
N LEU A 318 15.98 -9.45 3.42
CA LEU A 318 14.94 -10.23 2.74
C LEU A 318 15.51 -11.01 1.54
N ASN A 319 15.07 -12.25 1.40
CA ASN A 319 15.35 -13.10 0.23
C ASN A 319 14.32 -12.83 -0.87
N GLY A 320 14.28 -11.60 -1.38
CA GLY A 320 13.31 -11.15 -2.36
C GLY A 320 13.21 -9.63 -2.42
N ASN A 321 12.52 -9.11 -3.44
CA ASN A 321 12.34 -7.68 -3.62
C ASN A 321 10.99 -7.22 -3.05
N VAL A 322 11.02 -6.16 -2.25
CA VAL A 322 9.80 -5.49 -1.77
C VAL A 322 9.22 -4.62 -2.89
N ASN A 323 7.99 -4.89 -3.34
CA ASN A 323 7.37 -4.11 -4.41
C ASN A 323 6.33 -3.10 -3.87
N LEU A 324 6.77 -2.21 -2.99
CA LEU A 324 5.94 -1.13 -2.45
C LEU A 324 6.25 0.20 -3.14
N PRO A 325 5.26 0.86 -3.77
CA PRO A 325 5.46 2.13 -4.49
C PRO A 325 5.49 3.34 -3.54
N LEU A 326 6.20 3.24 -2.41
CA LEU A 326 6.33 4.32 -1.43
C LEU A 326 7.25 5.42 -1.98
N GLU A 327 6.87 6.66 -1.70
CA GLU A 327 7.66 7.83 -2.08
C GLU A 327 8.67 8.17 -0.96
N VAL A 328 9.92 8.37 -1.37
CA VAL A 328 11.04 8.75 -0.53
C VAL A 328 11.44 10.16 -0.89
N THR A 329 11.50 11.02 0.12
CA THR A 329 12.05 12.37 -0.01
C THR A 329 13.38 12.45 0.74
N VAL A 330 14.47 12.76 0.04
CA VAL A 330 15.78 13.05 0.61
C VAL A 330 16.03 14.55 0.53
N TYR A 331 16.37 15.18 1.64
CA TYR A 331 16.54 16.63 1.70
C TYR A 331 17.70 17.05 2.60
N THR A 332 18.28 18.19 2.27
CA THR A 332 19.25 18.95 3.07
C THR A 332 18.63 20.31 3.43
N ALA A 333 19.40 21.24 4.01
CA ALA A 333 18.89 22.59 4.26
C ALA A 333 18.63 23.37 2.96
N SER A 334 19.27 22.98 1.85
CA SER A 334 19.25 23.71 0.58
C SER A 334 18.69 22.91 -0.61
N GLN A 335 18.56 21.58 -0.50
CA GLN A 335 18.18 20.71 -1.61
C GLN A 335 17.10 19.72 -1.18
N THR A 336 16.24 19.30 -2.12
CA THR A 336 15.22 18.27 -1.91
C THR A 336 15.09 17.42 -3.17
N PHE A 337 15.03 16.11 -2.97
CA PHE A 337 14.93 15.11 -4.02
C PHE A 337 13.84 14.11 -3.65
N THR A 338 13.02 13.73 -4.63
CA THR A 338 11.94 12.78 -4.39
C THR A 338 11.99 11.66 -5.42
N LYS A 339 11.90 10.41 -4.96
CA LYS A 339 11.83 9.21 -5.81
C LYS A 339 10.92 8.17 -5.18
N ARG A 340 10.30 7.32 -6.00
CA ARG A 340 9.65 6.10 -5.51
C ARG A 340 10.68 5.01 -5.26
N LEU A 341 10.43 4.16 -4.27
CA LEU A 341 11.16 2.90 -4.12
C LEU A 341 10.91 2.02 -5.35
N VAL A 342 11.98 1.39 -5.82
CA VAL A 342 11.95 0.35 -6.86
C VAL A 342 12.57 -0.89 -6.24
N ASN A 343 11.81 -1.98 -6.15
CA ASN A 343 12.26 -3.20 -5.47
C ASN A 343 12.78 -2.93 -4.04
N GLY A 344 12.09 -2.07 -3.30
CA GLY A 344 12.40 -1.74 -1.91
C GLY A 344 13.54 -0.73 -1.74
N VAL A 345 14.13 -0.21 -2.82
CA VAL A 345 15.30 0.67 -2.75
C VAL A 345 15.08 1.97 -3.53
N ALA A 346 15.56 3.08 -3.01
CA ALA A 346 15.76 4.31 -3.75
C ALA A 346 17.17 4.85 -3.51
N THR A 347 17.88 5.13 -4.61
CA THR A 347 19.24 5.68 -4.57
C THR A 347 19.24 7.12 -5.07
N PHE A 348 19.97 7.99 -4.36
CA PHE A 348 20.07 9.42 -4.62
C PHE A 348 21.54 9.81 -4.74
N THR A 349 21.83 10.78 -5.61
CA THR A 349 23.14 11.41 -5.69
C THR A 349 23.00 12.82 -5.19
N VAL A 350 23.59 13.11 -4.02
CA VAL A 350 23.41 14.39 -3.32
C VAL A 350 24.77 15.01 -3.04
N LYS A 351 24.87 16.33 -3.23
CA LYS A 351 26.07 17.11 -2.90
C LYS A 351 25.72 18.14 -1.80
N PRO A 352 25.92 17.81 -0.52
CA PRO A 352 25.67 18.73 0.58
C PRO A 352 26.54 19.97 0.47
N GLY A 353 25.97 21.15 0.70
CA GLY A 353 26.67 22.43 0.64
C GLY A 353 27.27 22.88 1.97
N ASP A 354 27.70 24.14 2.03
CA ASP A 354 28.39 24.67 3.21
C ASP A 354 27.53 24.81 4.47
N GLY A 355 26.21 24.92 4.33
CA GLY A 355 25.25 25.00 5.44
C GLY A 355 24.59 23.66 5.81
N ASP A 356 24.97 22.56 5.16
CA ASP A 356 24.34 21.26 5.38
C ASP A 356 25.12 20.45 6.43
N GLU A 357 24.62 20.41 7.67
CA GLU A 357 25.18 19.59 8.76
C GLU A 357 24.67 18.15 8.74
N ALA A 358 23.54 17.91 8.06
CA ALA A 358 22.92 16.59 7.95
C ALA A 358 22.11 16.46 6.66
N ILE A 359 21.89 15.22 6.24
CA ILE A 359 20.91 14.84 5.22
C ILE A 359 19.82 14.03 5.89
N TYR A 360 18.58 14.29 5.49
CA TYR A 360 17.41 13.59 5.99
C TYR A 360 16.77 12.78 4.87
N ALA A 361 16.30 11.58 5.20
CA ALA A 361 15.44 10.78 4.34
C ALA A 361 14.09 10.59 5.02
N LYS A 362 13.02 10.85 4.29
CA LYS A 362 11.65 10.76 4.77
C LYS A 362 10.83 9.81 3.92
N ILE A 363 10.12 8.90 4.58
CA ILE A 363 9.01 8.12 4.03
C ILE A 363 7.82 8.33 4.96
N ASN A 364 6.70 8.83 4.43
CA ASN A 364 5.51 9.18 5.20
C ASN A 364 5.85 10.10 6.39
N ASN A 365 5.60 9.67 7.64
CA ASN A 365 5.91 10.46 8.83
C ASN A 365 7.26 10.12 9.47
N GLN A 366 8.01 9.16 8.92
CA GLN A 366 9.29 8.75 9.45
C GLN A 366 10.43 9.50 8.79
N VAL A 367 11.38 9.96 9.61
CA VAL A 367 12.58 10.65 9.17
C VAL A 367 13.81 9.95 9.73
N LEU A 368 14.74 9.59 8.86
CA LEU A 368 16.09 9.13 9.20
C LEU A 368 17.10 10.22 8.87
N LYS A 369 18.22 10.24 9.59
CA LYS A 369 19.26 11.26 9.49
C LYS A 369 20.62 10.59 9.22
N LEU A 370 21.40 11.18 8.33
CA LEU A 370 22.83 10.96 8.21
C LEU A 370 23.55 12.28 8.48
N ASP A 371 24.53 12.26 9.37
CA ASP A 371 25.40 13.41 9.61
C ASP A 371 26.32 13.65 8.42
N VAL A 372 26.53 14.92 8.07
CA VAL A 372 27.49 15.31 7.04
C VAL A 372 28.85 15.51 7.68
N ASP A 373 29.79 14.67 7.31
CA ASP A 373 31.17 14.77 7.72
C ASP A 373 31.83 15.98 7.05
N SER A 374 32.32 16.88 7.90
CA SER A 374 33.12 18.04 7.49
C SER A 374 34.58 17.68 7.17
N LYS A 375 35.02 16.46 7.54
CA LYS A 375 36.41 16.00 7.50
C LYS A 375 36.66 15.01 6.36
N TYR A 376 36.56 15.49 5.12
CA TYR A 376 37.38 14.89 4.07
C TYR A 376 38.68 15.69 3.97
N SER A 377 39.73 15.24 4.66
CA SER A 377 41.05 15.86 4.55
C SER A 377 41.92 15.06 3.58
N THR A 378 42.24 15.63 2.41
CA THR A 378 43.24 15.05 1.51
C THR A 378 44.57 15.73 1.78
N LEU A 379 45.60 14.92 2.01
CA LEU A 379 46.97 15.43 2.05
C LEU A 379 47.48 15.51 0.61
N ILE A 380 47.59 16.73 0.09
CA ILE A 380 48.22 16.97 -1.22
C ILE A 380 49.68 17.30 -0.96
N ALA A 381 50.56 16.47 -1.49
CA ALA A 381 51.98 16.72 -1.48
C ALA A 381 52.47 17.06 -2.88
N ASN A 382 53.50 17.88 -2.94
CA ASN A 382 54.25 18.07 -4.18
C ASN A 382 54.92 16.74 -4.57
N ASP A 383 55.19 16.56 -5.87
CA ASP A 383 55.66 15.30 -6.47
C ASP A 383 56.83 14.66 -5.67
N PHE A 384 56.54 13.55 -4.99
CA PHE A 384 57.51 12.81 -4.16
C PHE A 384 58.51 12.02 -5.00
N THR A 385 58.32 11.92 -6.31
CA THR A 385 59.20 11.15 -7.20
C THR A 385 60.39 11.95 -7.73
N LYS A 386 60.49 13.24 -7.38
CA LYS A 386 61.56 14.12 -7.80
C LYS A 386 62.70 14.18 -6.78
N TYR A 387 63.94 14.20 -7.25
CA TYR A 387 65.11 14.53 -6.42
C TYR A 387 65.10 16.01 -6.03
N TYR A 388 65.05 16.29 -4.73
CA TYR A 388 65.12 17.65 -4.18
C TYR A 388 66.59 18.05 -3.93
N LYS A 389 66.98 19.27 -4.30
CA LYS A 389 68.29 19.83 -3.96
C LYS A 389 68.33 20.31 -2.51
N SER A 390 69.52 20.31 -1.91
CA SER A 390 69.73 20.89 -0.57
C SER A 390 69.24 22.34 -0.53
N GLY A 391 68.35 22.66 0.41
CA GLY A 391 67.72 23.97 0.56
C GLY A 391 66.39 24.17 -0.18
N GLU A 392 65.94 23.20 -1.00
CA GLU A 392 64.59 23.26 -1.60
C GLU A 392 63.50 22.98 -0.55
N LYS A 393 62.39 23.72 -0.66
CA LYS A 393 61.27 23.59 0.27
C LYS A 393 60.31 22.51 -0.20
N LEU A 394 60.08 21.51 0.65
CA LEU A 394 58.96 20.58 0.52
C LEU A 394 57.71 21.24 1.12
N SER A 395 56.57 21.18 0.42
CA SER A 395 55.29 21.60 0.97
C SER A 395 54.25 20.50 0.85
N VAL A 396 53.51 20.29 1.94
CA VAL A 396 52.27 19.52 1.97
C VAL A 396 51.17 20.46 2.40
N LYS A 397 50.02 20.33 1.77
CA LYS A 397 48.81 21.06 2.15
C LYS A 397 47.76 20.05 2.53
N LEU A 398 47.30 20.12 3.77
CA LEU A 398 46.06 19.47 4.15
C LEU A 398 44.92 20.31 3.61
N VAL A 399 44.13 19.74 2.73
CA VAL A 399 42.98 20.42 2.15
C VAL A 399 41.70 19.68 2.49
N ASN A 400 40.61 20.43 2.60
CA ASN A 400 39.30 19.82 2.62
C ASN A 400 38.90 19.34 1.21
N CYS A 401 37.72 18.74 1.11
CA CYS A 401 37.07 18.34 -0.15
C CYS A 401 37.02 19.41 -1.25
N ASN A 402 37.20 20.70 -0.93
CA ASN A 402 37.20 21.81 -1.88
C ASN A 402 38.61 22.29 -2.27
N ASN A 403 39.68 21.55 -1.94
CA ASN A 403 41.07 22.00 -2.09
C ASN A 403 41.43 23.27 -1.29
N THR A 404 40.58 23.68 -0.36
CA THR A 404 40.86 24.81 0.55
C THR A 404 41.63 24.30 1.78
N GLY A 405 42.56 25.11 2.28
CA GLY A 405 43.41 24.69 3.39
C GLY A 405 42.61 24.49 4.67
N ILE A 406 42.88 23.39 5.38
CA ILE A 406 42.30 23.16 6.71
C ILE A 406 43.19 23.83 7.75
N ALA A 407 42.63 24.72 8.56
CA ALA A 407 43.36 25.42 9.63
C ALA A 407 43.28 24.64 10.95
N GLY A 408 44.34 24.69 11.76
CA GLY A 408 44.38 24.12 13.12
C GLY A 408 44.77 22.64 13.22
N GLU A 409 44.81 21.93 12.10
CA GLU A 409 45.26 20.53 12.05
C GLU A 409 46.79 20.46 11.85
N LYS A 410 47.47 19.55 12.55
CA LYS A 410 48.92 19.35 12.42
C LYS A 410 49.23 18.32 11.33
N VAL A 411 50.06 18.71 10.38
CA VAL A 411 50.67 17.79 9.40
C VAL A 411 52.13 17.60 9.78
N SER A 412 52.56 16.35 10.01
CA SER A 412 53.95 15.99 10.27
C SER A 412 54.57 15.30 9.04
N LEU A 413 55.81 15.64 8.72
CA LEU A 413 56.55 15.11 7.57
C LEU A 413 57.73 14.29 8.06
N ILE A 414 57.64 12.96 7.99
CA ILE A 414 58.74 12.10 8.44
C ILE A 414 59.69 11.83 7.26
N MET A 415 60.91 12.36 7.33
CA MET A 415 61.98 12.07 6.36
C MET A 415 63.14 11.36 7.06
N ALA A 416 63.45 10.13 6.61
CA ALA A 416 64.58 9.34 7.13
C ALA A 416 64.62 9.22 8.67
N GLY A 417 63.44 9.06 9.31
CA GLY A 417 63.33 8.91 10.76
C GLY A 417 63.36 10.21 11.56
N LYS A 418 63.31 11.38 10.90
CA LYS A 418 63.15 12.69 11.55
C LYS A 418 61.80 13.29 11.18
N THR A 419 61.07 13.77 12.19
CA THR A 419 59.69 14.29 12.09
C THR A 419 59.63 15.77 11.74
#